data_AF-A0A1G1ZFA2-F1
#
_entry.id   AF-A0A1G1ZFA2-F1
#
_cell.length_a   1.000
_cell.length_b   1.000
_cell.length_c   1.000
_cell.angle_alpha   90.00
_cell.angle_beta   90.00
_cell.angle_gamma   90.00
#
_symmetry.space_group_name_H-M   'P 1'
#
loop_
_entity.id
_entity.type
_entity.pdbx_description
1 polymer ?
#
loop_
_entity_poly.entity_id
_entity_poly.type
_entity_poly.pdbx_seq_one_letter_code
_entity_poly.pdbx_strand_id
1 'polypeptide(L)'
;MRALIISGTDDAQQLGLEFQSYLRGQVGLADSQITYHKMYRYHQRYQGFGAGNIYEMLEKILTGSGVEPFVLYYTGHGLKYGWSPDDCLYIFYDRIFKILAEHRKEIIFLNDCCYAMAAARYQKLLKNKSLIYWFGSGKSGRLGFGIETGLKRVAKLPTG
;
A
#
# COMPACT_ATOMS: atom_id res chain seq x y z
N MET A 1 5.16 11.55 9.55
CA MET A 1 4.95 10.28 8.81
C MET A 1 3.70 10.44 7.94
N ARG A 2 3.67 9.82 6.75
CA ARG A 2 2.47 9.78 5.89
C ARG A 2 2.09 8.36 5.51
N ALA A 3 0.81 8.16 5.22
CA ALA A 3 0.28 6.87 4.80
C ALA A 3 -0.55 7.00 3.52
N LEU A 4 -0.40 6.02 2.63
CA LEU A 4 -1.32 5.77 1.53
C LEU A 4 -1.96 4.39 1.73
N ILE A 5 -3.28 4.36 1.76
CA ILE A 5 -4.10 3.14 1.85
C ILE A 5 -4.83 2.97 0.53
N ILE A 6 -4.75 1.77 -0.03
CA ILE A 6 -5.38 1.40 -1.29
C ILE A 6 -6.23 0.15 -1.08
N SER A 7 -7.53 0.26 -1.31
CA SER A 7 -8.45 -0.87 -1.33
C SER A 7 -8.81 -1.22 -2.76
N GLY A 8 -8.43 -2.42 -3.19
CA GLY A 8 -8.57 -2.91 -4.55
C GLY A 8 -9.96 -3.45 -4.91
N THR A 9 -10.75 -3.87 -3.92
CA THR A 9 -12.09 -4.44 -4.11
C THR A 9 -13.06 -3.90 -3.07
N ASP A 10 -14.37 -4.10 -3.28
CA ASP A 10 -15.39 -3.76 -2.29
C ASP A 10 -15.20 -4.55 -0.99
N ASP A 11 -14.92 -5.85 -1.10
CA ASP A 11 -14.70 -6.71 0.08
C ASP A 11 -13.43 -6.31 0.87
N ALA A 12 -12.43 -5.75 0.18
CA ALA A 12 -11.20 -5.26 0.81
C ALA A 12 -11.34 -3.86 1.43
N GLN A 13 -12.44 -3.14 1.13
CA GLN A 13 -12.66 -1.79 1.65
C GLN A 13 -12.68 -1.76 3.18
N GLN A 14 -13.33 -2.74 3.80
CA GLN A 14 -13.45 -2.81 5.26
C GLN A 14 -12.08 -2.89 5.93
N LEU A 15 -11.17 -3.71 5.42
CA LEU A 15 -9.79 -3.84 5.92
C LEU A 15 -9.01 -2.53 5.76
N GLY A 16 -9.19 -1.83 4.64
CA GLY A 16 -8.61 -0.51 4.43
C GLY A 16 -9.07 0.52 5.47
N LEU A 17 -10.37 0.55 5.78
CA LEU A 17 -10.95 1.45 6.78
C LEU A 17 -10.53 1.09 8.21
N GLU A 18 -10.42 -0.19 8.52
CA GLU A 18 -9.87 -0.67 9.80
C GLU A 18 -8.41 -0.22 9.98
N PHE A 19 -7.60 -0.36 8.93
CA PHE A 19 -6.22 0.10 8.98
C PHE A 19 -6.11 1.62 9.09
N GLN A 20 -6.97 2.38 8.40
CA GLN A 20 -7.07 3.83 8.58
C GLN A 20 -7.40 4.19 10.05
N SER A 21 -8.35 3.49 10.65
CA SER A 21 -8.75 3.69 12.04
C SER A 21 -7.62 3.35 13.01
N TYR A 22 -6.86 2.29 12.73
CA TYR A 22 -5.65 1.94 13.47
C TYR A 22 -4.59 3.05 13.41
N LEU A 23 -4.31 3.59 12.22
CA LEU A 23 -3.35 4.69 12.05
C LEU A 23 -3.76 5.94 12.85
N ARG A 24 -5.06 6.25 12.92
CA ARG A 24 -5.56 7.36 13.75
C ARG A 24 -5.44 7.06 15.23
N GLY A 25 -6.02 5.95 15.68
CA GLY A 25 -6.21 5.69 17.11
C GLY A 25 -4.96 5.15 17.83
N GLN A 26 -4.17 4.31 17.16
CA GLN A 26 -3.03 3.62 17.78
C GLN A 26 -1.71 4.28 17.41
N VAL A 27 -1.61 4.86 16.21
CA VAL A 27 -0.38 5.50 15.73
C VAL A 27 -0.42 7.01 15.92
N GLY A 28 -1.61 7.61 16.00
CA GLY A 28 -1.77 9.05 16.22
C GLY A 28 -1.55 9.90 14.95
N LEU A 29 -1.72 9.33 13.76
CA LEU A 29 -1.66 10.11 12.51
C LEU A 29 -2.90 10.99 12.35
N ALA A 30 -2.68 12.24 11.95
CA ALA A 30 -3.74 13.17 11.56
C ALA A 30 -4.34 12.80 10.19
N ASP A 31 -5.58 13.23 9.92
CA ASP A 31 -6.26 12.96 8.64
C ASP A 31 -5.48 13.51 7.44
N SER A 32 -4.81 14.65 7.58
CA SER A 32 -3.97 15.23 6.53
C SER A 32 -2.74 14.38 6.18
N GLN A 33 -2.35 13.46 7.07
CA GLN A 33 -1.23 12.55 6.89
C GLN A 33 -1.66 11.22 6.26
N ILE A 34 -2.96 10.93 6.18
CA ILE A 34 -3.50 9.66 5.67
C ILE A 34 -4.27 9.90 4.37
N THR A 35 -3.76 9.38 3.26
CA THR A 35 -4.50 9.30 2.00
C THR A 35 -5.15 7.93 1.88
N TYR A 36 -6.46 7.89 1.72
CA TYR A 36 -7.21 6.66 1.48
C TYR A 36 -7.77 6.67 0.05
N HIS A 37 -7.56 5.59 -0.70
CA HIS A 37 -8.04 5.44 -2.05
C HIS A 37 -8.74 4.10 -2.25
N LYS A 38 -9.94 4.14 -2.84
CA LYS A 38 -10.69 2.95 -3.24
C LYS A 38 -10.65 2.82 -4.76
N MET A 39 -10.21 1.67 -5.25
CA MET A 39 -10.26 1.30 -6.66
C MET A 39 -11.65 0.72 -6.94
N TYR A 40 -12.51 1.50 -7.59
CA TYR A 40 -13.84 1.01 -7.97
C TYR A 40 -13.74 -0.08 -9.04
N ARG A 41 -14.55 -1.14 -8.89
CA ARG A 41 -14.87 -2.07 -9.97
C ARG A 41 -15.56 -1.32 -11.10
N TYR A 42 -14.96 -1.34 -12.28
CA TYR A 42 -15.52 -0.66 -13.44
C TYR A 42 -16.62 -1.49 -14.12
N HIS A 43 -17.88 -1.17 -13.84
CA HIS A 43 -18.94 -1.30 -14.86
C HIS A 43 -19.07 0.06 -15.60
N GLN A 44 -18.32 0.18 -16.70
CA GLN A 44 -18.57 0.99 -17.91
C GLN A 44 -18.93 2.50 -17.87
N ARG A 45 -19.03 3.24 -16.74
CA ARG A 45 -19.56 4.63 -16.80
C ARG A 45 -18.66 5.81 -16.41
N TYR A 46 -17.42 5.63 -15.95
CA TYR A 46 -16.62 6.76 -15.46
C TYR A 46 -15.16 6.76 -15.88
N GLN A 47 -14.87 7.25 -17.11
CA GLN A 47 -13.55 7.46 -17.75
C GLN A 47 -12.51 8.29 -16.94
N GLY A 48 -12.23 7.98 -15.67
CA GLY A 48 -11.44 8.85 -14.80
C GLY A 48 -10.19 8.25 -14.15
N PHE A 49 -10.19 6.97 -13.76
CA PHE A 49 -9.14 6.44 -12.88
C PHE A 49 -8.64 5.06 -13.33
N GLY A 50 -7.61 5.06 -14.17
CA GLY A 50 -6.83 3.88 -14.54
C GLY A 50 -5.53 3.76 -13.75
N ALA A 51 -4.72 2.73 -14.05
CA ALA A 51 -3.48 2.41 -13.31
C ALA A 51 -2.49 3.59 -13.26
N GLY A 52 -2.48 4.44 -14.29
CA GLY A 52 -1.65 5.66 -14.35
C GLY A 52 -1.83 6.55 -13.13
N ASN A 53 -3.06 6.66 -12.63
CA ASN A 53 -3.39 7.55 -11.52
C ASN A 53 -2.76 7.12 -10.18
N ILE A 54 -2.52 5.82 -9.99
CA ILE A 54 -1.88 5.31 -8.76
C ILE A 54 -0.40 5.64 -8.72
N TYR A 55 0.29 5.51 -9.86
CA TYR A 55 1.70 5.87 -9.96
C TYR A 55 1.89 7.37 -9.74
N GLU A 56 1.06 8.19 -10.39
CA GLU A 56 1.07 9.65 -10.20
C GLU A 56 0.75 10.06 -8.75
N MET A 57 -0.22 9.39 -8.11
CA MET A 57 -0.54 9.63 -6.71
C MET A 57 0.62 9.25 -5.78
N LEU A 58 1.28 8.10 -6.03
CA LEU A 58 2.48 7.71 -5.28
C LEU A 58 3.59 8.76 -5.42
N GLU A 59 3.92 9.15 -6.64
CA GLU A 59 4.93 10.18 -6.91
C GLU A 59 4.59 11.51 -6.23
N LYS A 60 3.32 11.96 -6.32
CA LYS A 60 2.87 13.21 -5.70
C LYS A 60 2.99 13.18 -4.18
N ILE A 61 2.55 12.10 -3.54
CA ILE A 61 2.63 11.96 -2.07
C ILE A 61 4.08 11.93 -1.62
N LEU A 62 4.92 11.16 -2.32
CA LEU A 62 6.33 10.98 -1.97
C LEU A 62 7.18 12.23 -2.24
N THR A 63 6.87 13.00 -3.28
CA THR A 63 7.56 14.26 -3.60
C THR A 63 7.15 15.39 -2.67
N GLY A 64 5.85 15.49 -2.34
CA GLY A 64 5.31 16.56 -1.50
C GLY A 64 5.51 16.35 0.01
N SER A 65 6.39 15.44 0.43
CA SER A 65 6.65 15.17 1.85
C SER A 65 8.14 15.14 2.15
N GLY A 66 8.54 15.55 3.35
CA GLY A 66 9.95 15.61 3.80
C GLY A 66 10.61 14.22 3.91
N VAL A 67 11.71 14.10 4.65
CA VAL A 67 12.40 12.80 4.85
C VAL A 67 11.65 11.81 5.76
N GLU A 68 10.42 12.15 6.13
CA GLU A 68 9.58 11.36 7.02
C GLU A 68 9.27 9.96 6.47
N PRO A 69 9.08 8.96 7.36
CA PRO A 69 8.65 7.63 6.95
C PRO A 69 7.34 7.63 6.18
N PHE A 70 7.20 6.68 5.26
CA PHE A 70 6.00 6.49 4.44
C PHE A 70 5.47 5.07 4.56
N VAL A 71 4.17 4.94 4.80
CA VAL A 71 3.45 3.66 4.82
C VAL A 71 2.61 3.53 3.56
N LEU A 72 2.81 2.44 2.82
CA LEU A 72 1.94 2.05 1.71
C LEU A 72 1.22 0.76 2.09
N TYR A 73 -0.09 0.83 2.26
CA TYR A 73 -0.95 -0.34 2.49
C TYR A 73 -1.82 -0.61 1.27
N TYR A 74 -1.76 -1.83 0.76
CA TYR A 74 -2.72 -2.34 -0.23
C TYR A 74 -3.48 -3.52 0.35
N THR A 75 -4.78 -3.56 0.09
CA THR A 75 -5.62 -4.74 0.33
C THR A 75 -6.51 -5.01 -0.88
N GLY A 76 -6.57 -6.25 -1.36
CA GLY A 76 -7.37 -6.62 -2.53
C GLY A 76 -6.82 -7.81 -3.32
N HIS A 77 -7.18 -7.89 -4.59
CA HIS A 77 -6.71 -8.95 -5.49
C HIS A 77 -5.31 -8.64 -6.04
N GLY A 78 -4.49 -9.68 -6.11
CA GLY A 78 -3.13 -9.60 -6.63
C GLY A 78 -2.89 -10.64 -7.71
N LEU A 79 -1.81 -10.45 -8.44
CA LEU A 79 -1.24 -11.41 -9.37
C LEU A 79 0.26 -11.52 -9.14
N LYS A 80 0.91 -12.44 -9.86
CA LYS A 80 2.35 -12.69 -9.78
C LYS A 80 3.23 -11.47 -10.07
N TYR A 81 2.68 -10.40 -10.66
CA TYR A 81 3.43 -9.22 -11.08
C TYR A 81 2.94 -7.91 -10.46
N GLY A 82 1.86 -7.93 -9.68
CA GLY A 82 1.24 -6.69 -9.23
C GLY A 82 -0.12 -6.86 -8.54
N TRP A 83 -0.80 -5.75 -8.38
CA TRP A 83 -2.20 -5.69 -7.96
C TRP A 83 -3.12 -5.78 -9.17
N SER A 84 -4.28 -6.41 -8.97
CA SER A 84 -5.35 -6.55 -9.97
C SER A 84 -6.69 -6.26 -9.30
N PRO A 85 -6.96 -4.99 -8.91
CA PRO A 85 -8.23 -4.60 -8.28
C PRO A 85 -9.47 -5.06 -9.06
N ASP A 86 -9.38 -5.14 -10.39
CA ASP A 86 -10.33 -5.85 -11.24
C ASP A 86 -9.59 -6.55 -12.40
N ASP A 87 -10.33 -7.25 -13.27
CA ASP A 87 -9.79 -8.04 -14.38
C ASP A 87 -9.16 -7.19 -15.51
N CYS A 88 -9.40 -5.87 -15.48
CA CYS A 88 -9.00 -4.93 -16.53
C CYS A 88 -7.90 -3.98 -16.07
N LEU A 89 -7.64 -3.89 -14.77
CA LEU A 89 -6.73 -2.93 -14.17
C LEU A 89 -5.54 -3.63 -13.51
N TYR A 90 -4.34 -3.40 -14.04
CA TYR A 90 -3.10 -3.99 -13.55
C TYR A 90 -2.13 -2.92 -13.04
N ILE A 91 -1.63 -3.10 -11.82
CA ILE A 91 -0.66 -2.20 -11.20
C ILE A 91 0.57 -3.01 -10.84
N PHE A 92 1.66 -2.79 -11.57
CA PHE A 92 2.85 -3.63 -11.51
C PHE A 92 3.76 -3.27 -10.34
N TYR A 93 4.24 -4.30 -9.65
CA TYR A 93 5.20 -4.13 -8.55
C TYR A 93 6.51 -3.51 -9.03
N ASP A 94 6.98 -3.81 -10.25
CA ASP A 94 8.23 -3.24 -10.73
C ASP A 94 8.17 -1.70 -10.78
N ARG A 95 7.03 -1.14 -11.22
CA ARG A 95 6.81 0.30 -11.29
C ARG A 95 6.58 0.92 -9.93
N ILE A 96 5.77 0.28 -9.06
CA ILE A 96 5.62 0.73 -7.66
C ILE A 96 7.00 0.82 -7.01
N PHE A 97 7.82 -0.23 -7.12
CA PHE A 97 9.11 -0.30 -6.45
C PHE A 97 10.17 0.62 -7.06
N LYS A 98 10.11 0.91 -8.36
CA LYS A 98 10.94 1.96 -8.98
C LYS A 98 10.64 3.33 -8.37
N ILE A 99 9.37 3.71 -8.30
CA ILE A 99 8.94 4.97 -7.66
C ILE A 99 9.43 5.01 -6.22
N LEU A 100 9.15 3.96 -5.43
CA LEU A 100 9.59 3.91 -4.03
C LEU A 100 11.12 4.01 -3.87
N ALA A 101 11.91 3.41 -4.78
CA ALA A 101 13.37 3.42 -4.73
C ALA A 101 13.99 4.79 -5.00
N GLU A 102 13.30 5.66 -5.74
CA GLU A 102 13.77 7.00 -6.09
C GLU A 102 13.73 7.97 -4.90
N HIS A 103 12.92 7.67 -3.89
CA HIS A 103 12.80 8.49 -2.69
C HIS A 103 13.72 8.04 -1.55
N ARG A 104 14.16 8.99 -0.72
CA ARG A 104 15.10 8.75 0.40
C ARG A 104 14.41 8.36 1.73
N LYS A 105 13.13 8.04 1.69
CA LYS A 105 12.30 7.80 2.89
C LYS A 105 12.45 6.36 3.36
N GLU A 106 12.29 6.14 4.66
CA GLU A 106 11.98 4.81 5.17
C GLU A 106 10.58 4.42 4.67
N ILE A 107 10.53 3.40 3.83
CA ILE A 107 9.26 2.87 3.30
C ILE A 107 8.85 1.64 4.11
N ILE A 108 7.61 1.66 4.59
CA ILE A 108 6.88 0.48 5.07
C ILE A 108 5.85 0.11 4.01
N PHE A 109 6.11 -0.98 3.29
CA PHE A 109 5.17 -1.53 2.32
C PHE A 109 4.44 -2.72 2.94
N LEU A 110 3.12 -2.59 3.09
CA LEU A 110 2.18 -3.57 3.62
C LEU A 110 1.28 -4.03 2.47
N ASN A 111 1.35 -5.30 2.10
CA ASN A 111 0.67 -5.79 0.91
C ASN A 111 -0.18 -7.00 1.25
N ASP A 112 -1.50 -6.83 1.23
CA ASP A 112 -2.52 -7.82 1.51
C ASP A 112 -3.25 -8.25 0.23
N CYS A 113 -2.76 -9.35 -0.36
CA CYS A 113 -3.41 -9.97 -1.50
C CYS A 113 -3.00 -11.44 -1.68
N CYS A 114 -3.73 -12.15 -2.54
CA CYS A 114 -3.50 -13.58 -2.85
C CYS A 114 -2.11 -13.90 -3.44
N TYR A 115 -1.37 -12.90 -3.93
CA TYR A 115 0.00 -13.03 -4.44
C TYR A 115 0.97 -12.06 -3.75
N ALA A 116 0.74 -11.68 -2.49
CA ALA A 116 1.55 -10.67 -1.80
C ALA A 116 3.06 -10.97 -1.81
N MET A 117 3.43 -12.24 -1.66
CA MET A 117 4.83 -12.70 -1.68
C MET A 117 5.53 -12.48 -3.02
N ALA A 118 4.79 -12.30 -4.12
CA ALA A 118 5.38 -12.05 -5.43
C ALA A 118 6.16 -10.73 -5.46
N ALA A 119 5.76 -9.77 -4.63
CA ALA A 119 6.40 -8.48 -4.54
C ALA A 119 7.81 -8.56 -3.92
N ALA A 120 8.13 -9.63 -3.16
CA ALA A 120 9.46 -9.88 -2.58
C ALA A 120 10.61 -9.86 -3.60
N ARG A 121 10.33 -10.25 -4.84
CA ARG A 121 11.28 -10.25 -5.95
C ARG A 121 11.80 -8.85 -6.30
N TYR A 122 11.06 -7.82 -5.93
CA TYR A 122 11.35 -6.42 -6.23
C TYR A 122 12.04 -5.69 -5.08
N GLN A 123 12.20 -6.33 -3.91
CA GLN A 123 12.88 -5.76 -2.75
C GLN A 123 14.29 -5.23 -3.06
N LYS A 124 15.01 -5.90 -3.96
CA LYS A 124 16.34 -5.48 -4.42
C LYS A 124 16.38 -4.06 -5.00
N LEU A 125 15.25 -3.56 -5.51
CA LEU A 125 15.17 -2.21 -6.06
C LEU A 125 15.32 -1.14 -4.97
N LEU A 126 14.96 -1.45 -3.72
CA LEU A 126 14.95 -0.46 -2.65
C LEU A 126 16.31 -0.26 -1.94
N LYS A 127 17.39 -0.92 -2.40
CA LYS A 127 18.80 -0.69 -2.01
C LYS A 127 19.02 -0.41 -0.50
N ASN A 128 18.42 -1.22 0.38
CA ASN A 128 18.50 -1.14 1.86
C ASN A 128 17.79 0.08 2.52
N LYS A 129 17.05 0.90 1.78
CA LYS A 129 16.39 2.11 2.29
C LYS A 129 15.00 1.89 2.93
N SER A 130 14.60 0.64 3.16
CA SER A 130 13.19 0.33 3.45
C SER A 130 12.98 -1.02 4.11
N LEU A 131 11.94 -1.06 4.94
CA LEU A 131 11.45 -2.25 5.61
C LEU A 131 10.17 -2.68 4.91
N ILE A 132 10.24 -3.78 4.17
CA ILE A 132 9.05 -4.30 3.50
C ILE A 132 8.45 -5.42 4.34
N TYR A 133 7.16 -5.33 4.61
CA TYR A 133 6.42 -6.36 5.30
C TYR A 133 5.29 -6.87 4.40
N TRP A 134 5.41 -8.12 3.96
CA TRP A 134 4.48 -8.75 3.02
C TRP A 134 3.44 -9.55 3.80
N PHE A 135 2.15 -9.39 3.51
CA PHE A 135 1.11 -10.19 4.16
C PHE A 135 0.27 -10.86 3.09
N GLY A 136 0.57 -12.12 2.77
CA GLY A 136 -0.39 -12.88 1.96
C GLY A 136 -1.65 -13.10 2.78
N SER A 137 -2.80 -12.60 2.32
CA SER A 137 -4.06 -13.30 2.62
C SER A 137 -3.92 -14.68 1.96
N GLY A 138 -3.49 -15.65 2.76
CA GLY A 138 -3.78 -17.05 2.45
C GLY A 138 -5.28 -17.14 2.16
N LYS A 139 -5.69 -18.11 1.33
CA LYS A 139 -7.05 -18.33 0.81
C LYS A 139 -8.20 -18.44 1.85
N SER A 140 -8.05 -17.98 3.09
CA SER A 140 -8.89 -18.32 4.24
C SER A 140 -9.09 -17.18 5.26
N GLY A 141 -8.96 -15.90 4.87
CA GLY A 141 -9.33 -14.78 5.75
C GLY A 141 -8.52 -14.67 7.04
N ARG A 142 -7.32 -15.27 7.10
CA ARG A 142 -6.36 -15.03 8.18
C ARG A 142 -5.35 -14.00 7.72
N LEU A 143 -5.18 -12.96 8.53
CA LEU A 143 -4.08 -12.01 8.43
C LEU A 143 -2.77 -12.80 8.26
N GLY A 144 -2.06 -12.59 7.16
CA GLY A 144 -0.82 -13.29 6.87
C GLY A 144 0.24 -13.09 7.97
N PHE A 145 1.18 -14.03 8.07
CA PHE A 145 2.34 -13.92 8.96
C PHE A 145 2.98 -12.53 8.86
N GLY A 146 3.12 -11.85 10.00
CA GLY A 146 3.90 -10.62 10.13
C GLY A 146 3.10 -9.32 10.15
N ILE A 147 1.76 -9.32 10.01
CA ILE A 147 1.01 -8.05 10.09
C ILE A 147 1.25 -7.36 11.43
N GLU A 148 1.26 -8.13 12.53
CA GLU A 148 1.62 -7.61 13.84
C GLU A 148 3.02 -6.99 13.87
N THR A 149 3.98 -7.57 13.16
CA THR A 149 5.34 -7.03 13.08
C THR A 149 5.37 -5.72 12.31
N GLY A 150 4.64 -5.65 11.18
CA GLY A 150 4.47 -4.42 10.41
C GLY A 150 3.77 -3.34 11.23
N LEU A 151 2.64 -3.67 11.86
CA LEU A 151 1.90 -2.76 12.75
C LEU A 151 2.75 -2.29 13.94
N LYS A 152 3.46 -3.20 14.63
CA LYS A 152 4.40 -2.87 15.71
C LYS A 152 5.53 -1.95 15.23
N ARG A 153 5.98 -2.08 13.97
CA ARG A 153 6.98 -1.15 13.41
C ARG A 153 6.35 0.20 13.11
N VAL A 154 5.18 0.24 12.47
CA VAL A 154 4.43 1.48 12.18
C VAL A 154 4.19 2.27 13.47
N ALA A 155 3.75 1.62 14.54
CA ALA A 155 3.51 2.24 15.84
C ALA A 155 4.77 2.81 16.52
N LYS A 156 5.98 2.41 16.08
CA LYS A 156 7.26 2.89 16.60
C LYS A 156 7.90 3.99 15.73
N LEU A 157 7.32 4.31 14.58
CA LEU A 157 7.86 5.34 13.71
C LEU A 157 7.57 6.74 14.27
N PRO A 158 8.50 7.70 14.14
CA PRO A 158 8.25 9.08 14.51
C PRO A 158 7.11 9.65 13.66
N THR A 159 6.08 10.17 14.34
CA THR A 159 4.88 10.71 13.69
C THR A 159 5.12 12.11 13.11
N GLY A 160 6.13 12.82 13.61
CA GLY A 160 6.55 14.13 13.11
C GLY A 160 5.61 15.23 13.54
#